data_AF-A0A953ECZ1-F1
#
_entry.id   AF-A0A953ECZ1-F1
#
_cell.length_a   1.000
_cell.length_b   1.000
_cell.length_c   1.000
_cell.angle_alpha   90.00
_cell.angle_beta   90.00
_cell.angle_gamma   90.00
#
_symmetry.space_group_name_H-M   'P 1'
#
loop_
_entity.id
_entity.type
_entity.pdbx_description
1 polymer ?
#
loop_
_entity_poly.entity_id
_entity_poly.type
_entity_poly.pdbx_seq_one_letter_code
_entity_poly.pdbx_strand_id
1 'polypeptide(L)' 'PLLSLPGLTVSTGLVGTVPVGVQLVAGRYREDLLLAAGEAIEAAGVPASPVDPT' A
#
# COMPACT_ATOMS: atom_id res chain seq x y z
N PRO A 1 10.48 14.16 4.63
CA PRO A 1 9.18 13.98 5.35
C PRO A 1 9.32 14.40 6.83
N LEU A 2 8.46 15.30 7.32
CA LEU A 2 8.66 16.06 8.57
C LEU A 2 9.09 15.21 9.79
N LEU A 3 8.63 13.96 9.86
CA LEU A 3 8.80 13.08 11.01
C LEU A 3 9.88 12.00 10.83
N SER A 4 10.50 11.89 9.65
CA SER A 4 11.50 10.84 9.32
C SER A 4 11.01 9.41 9.62
N LEU A 5 9.72 9.16 9.39
CA LEU A 5 9.10 7.84 9.54
C LEU A 5 9.05 7.13 8.18
N PRO A 6 9.26 5.81 8.14
CA PRO A 6 9.05 5.03 6.94
C PRO A 6 7.55 4.93 6.62
N GLY A 7 7.24 4.79 5.33
CA GLY A 7 5.87 4.59 4.88
C GLY A 7 5.81 3.74 3.60
N LEU A 8 4.66 3.09 3.40
CA LEU A 8 4.37 2.25 2.24
C LEU A 8 2.97 2.57 1.72
N THR A 9 2.84 2.83 0.42
CA THR A 9 1.53 2.99 -0.24
C THR A 9 1.12 1.68 -0.86
N VAL A 10 -0.11 1.24 -0.61
CA VAL A 10 -0.68 0.02 -1.20
C VAL A 10 -2.05 0.30 -1.80
N SER A 11 -2.38 -0.43 -2.86
CA SER A 11 -3.73 -0.45 -3.45
C SER A 11 -4.59 -1.48 -2.74
N THR A 12 -5.84 -1.12 -2.42
CA THR A 12 -6.78 -1.98 -1.68
C THR A 12 -7.97 -2.43 -2.52
N GLY A 13 -7.95 -2.14 -3.83
CA GLY A 13 -8.98 -2.52 -4.78
C GLY A 13 -9.65 -1.32 -5.46
N LEU A 14 -10.87 -1.52 -5.95
CA LEU A 14 -11.68 -0.52 -6.64
C LEU A 14 -12.96 -0.21 -5.85
N VAL A 15 -13.37 1.06 -5.87
CA VAL A 15 -14.76 1.47 -5.58
C VAL A 15 -15.40 1.83 -6.91
N GLY A 16 -16.25 0.93 -7.42
CA GLY A 16 -16.70 0.99 -8.82
C GLY A 16 -15.52 0.80 -9.77
N THR A 17 -15.18 1.85 -10.54
CA THR A 17 -14.03 1.87 -11.46
C THR A 17 -12.85 2.68 -10.92
N VAL A 18 -12.93 3.20 -9.69
CA VAL A 18 -11.92 4.11 -9.13
C VAL A 18 -10.97 3.35 -8.20
N PRO A 19 -9.65 3.38 -8.43
CA PRO A 19 -8.69 2.75 -7.54
C PRO A 19 -8.60 3.47 -6.20
N VAL A 20 -8.60 2.67 -5.13
CA VAL A 20 -8.44 3.14 -3.76
C VAL A 20 -7.18 2.52 -3.16
N GLY A 21 -6.46 3.30 -2.37
CA GLY A 21 -5.27 2.86 -1.66
C GLY A 21 -5.15 3.51 -0.29
N VAL A 22 -4.20 3.00 0.49
CA VAL A 22 -3.90 3.50 1.84
C VAL A 22 -2.41 3.77 1.98
N GLN A 23 -2.06 4.75 2.82
CA GLN A 23 -0.68 5.03 3.23
C GLN A 23 -0.43 4.42 4.60
N LEU A 24 0.41 3.40 4.65
CA LEU A 24 0.93 2.83 5.89
C LEU A 24 2.09 3.69 6.39
N VAL A 25 2.18 3.87 7.71
CA VAL A 25 3.28 4.57 8.38
C VAL A 25 3.68 3.75 9.60
N ALA A 26 4.98 3.50 9.76
CA ALA A 26 5.51 2.74 10.89
C ALA A 26 6.50 3.57 11.72
N GLY A 27 6.92 3.01 12.86
CA GLY A 27 8.05 3.54 13.63
C GLY A 27 9.35 3.51 12.83
N ARG A 28 10.38 4.21 13.32
CA ARG A 28 11.70 4.27 12.66
C ARG A 28 12.29 2.88 12.49
N TYR A 29 12.89 2.62 11.32
CA TYR A 29 13.57 1.37 10.97
C TYR A 29 12.67 0.14 10.98
N ARG A 30 11.34 0.33 10.83
CA ARG A 30 10.34 -0.74 10.80
C ARG A 30 9.75 -0.99 9.42
N GLU A 31 10.58 -0.93 8.40
CA GLU A 31 10.24 -1.33 7.04
C GLU A 31 9.82 -2.81 6.98
N ASP A 32 10.33 -3.64 7.91
CA ASP A 32 9.89 -5.03 8.11
C ASP A 32 8.38 -5.15 8.33
N LEU A 33 7.81 -4.30 9.19
CA LEU A 33 6.37 -4.30 9.47
C LEU A 33 5.57 -3.77 8.29
N LEU A 34 6.08 -2.77 7.58
CA LEU A 34 5.40 -2.22 6.41
C LEU A 34 5.31 -3.29 5.31
N LEU A 35 6.38 -4.03 5.06
CA LEU A 35 6.39 -5.11 4.07
C LEU A 35 5.48 -6.27 4.49
N ALA A 36 5.53 -6.69 5.76
CA ALA A 36 4.64 -7.73 6.27
C ALA A 36 3.15 -7.32 6.19
N ALA A 37 2.84 -6.05 6.49
CA ALA A 37 1.49 -5.52 6.32
C ALA A 37 1.09 -5.44 4.85
N GLY A 38 2.01 -5.05 3.96
CA GLY A 38 1.78 -5.05 2.51
C GLY A 38 1.43 -6.43 1.99
N GLU A 39 2.21 -7.45 2.35
CA GLU A 39 1.95 -8.85 1.99
C GLU A 39 0.60 -9.33 2.52
N ALA A 40 0.24 -8.99 3.76
CA ALA A 40 -1.07 -9.33 4.32
C ALA A 40 -2.23 -8.65 3.58
N ILE A 41 -2.04 -7.42 3.10
CA ILE A 41 -3.03 -6.69 2.30
C ILE A 41 -3.17 -7.28 0.90
N GLU A 42 -2.06 -7.64 0.25
CA GLU A 42 -2.07 -8.33 -1.05
C GLU A 42 -2.74 -9.71 -0.95
N ALA A 43 -2.48 -10.45 0.13
CA ALA A 43 -3.12 -11.74 0.38
C ALA A 43 -4.64 -11.63 0.62
N ALA A 44 -5.13 -10.47 1.06
CA ALA A 44 -6.54 -10.23 1.32
C ALA A 44 -7.38 -9.95 0.05
N GLY A 45 -6.74 -9.73 -1.12
CA GLY A 45 -7.45 -9.54 -2.38
C GLY A 45 -6.56 -9.00 -3.50
N VAL A 46 -7.04 -9.10 -4.74
CA VAL A 46 -6.27 -8.67 -5.92
C VAL A 46 -6.37 -7.14 -6.05
N PRO A 47 -5.24 -6.40 -6.00
CA PRO A 47 -5.25 -4.97 -6.28
C PRO A 47 -5.67 -4.71 -7.73
N ALA A 48 -6.22 -3.53 -8.00
CA ALA A 48 -6.50 -3.12 -9.37
C ALA A 48 -5.23 -3.26 -10.21
N SER A 49 -5.33 -3.93 -11.37
CA SER A 49 -4.21 -4.02 -12.31
C SER A 49 -3.67 -2.61 -12.59
N PRO A 50 -2.34 -2.42 -12.67
CA PRO A 50 -1.78 -1.18 -13.16
C PRO A 50 -2.44 -0.77 -14.48
N VAL A 51 -2.68 0.52 -14.63
CA VAL A 51 -3.20 1.07 -15.90
C VAL A 51 -2.10 0.90 -16.96
N ASP A 52 -2.44 0.27 -18.08
CA ASP A 52 -1.56 0.19 -19.24
C ASP A 52 -1.52 1.57 -19.94
N PRO A 53 -0.34 2.19 -20.14
CA PRO A 53 -0.23 3.53 -20.69
C PRO A 53 -0.38 3.64 -22.22
N THR A 54 -0.85 2.60 -22.93
CA THR A 54 -1.10 2.63 -24.40
C THR A 54 -2.04 3.71 -24.86
#